data_AF-A0A4D4KJ65-F1
#
_entry.id   AF-A0A4D4KJ65-F1
#
_cell.length_a   1.000
_cell.length_b   1.000
_cell.length_c   1.000
_cell.angle_alpha   90.00
_cell.angle_beta   90.00
_cell.angle_gamma   90.00
#
_symmetry.space_group_name_H-M   'P 1'
#
loop_
_entity.id
_entity.type
_entity.pdbx_description
1 polymer ?
#
loop_
_entity_poly.entity_id
_entity_poly.type
_entity_poly.pdbx_seq_one_letter_code
_entity_poly.pdbx_strand_id
1 'polypeptide(L)'
;MSNEPSHQHPHEHQILNPATEEVIATVPAATPGDVAAAVARATEAQRGWAGLAPADRARLLRRFAAVVDDHIEELAALEVREAGHPIGNARWEAGNVRDLLDYAAGGRSG
;
A
#
# COMPACT_ATOMS: atom_id res chain seq x y z
N MET A 1 -24.49 -4.32 36.31
CA MET A 1 -24.07 -5.30 35.30
C MET A 1 -23.42 -4.54 34.16
N SER A 2 -22.08 -4.52 34.15
CA SER A 2 -21.29 -3.86 33.11
C SER A 2 -21.45 -4.63 31.81
N ASN A 3 -21.95 -3.97 30.76
CA ASN A 3 -21.97 -4.52 29.42
C ASN A 3 -20.64 -4.12 28.76
N GLU A 4 -19.62 -4.98 28.83
CA GLU A 4 -18.47 -4.83 27.95
C GLU A 4 -18.93 -5.03 26.50
N PRO A 5 -18.52 -4.18 25.55
CA PRO A 5 -18.86 -4.39 24.15
C PRO A 5 -18.11 -5.62 23.67
N SER A 6 -18.88 -6.64 23.28
CA SER A 6 -18.43 -7.86 22.62
C SER A 6 -17.44 -7.54 21.49
N HIS A 7 -16.19 -7.99 21.63
CA HIS A 7 -15.17 -7.93 20.59
C HIS A 7 -15.54 -8.89 19.45
N GLN A 8 -16.38 -8.43 18.53
CA GLN A 8 -16.80 -9.17 17.35
C GLN A 8 -15.81 -8.91 16.20
N HIS A 9 -15.12 -9.95 15.72
CA HIS A 9 -14.32 -9.93 14.49
C HIS A 9 -14.53 -11.25 13.72
N PRO A 10 -14.53 -11.29 12.36
CA PRO A 10 -14.30 -10.21 11.39
C PRO A 10 -15.58 -9.80 10.62
N HIS A 11 -15.73 -8.51 10.38
CA HIS A 11 -16.62 -8.03 9.31
C HIS A 11 -15.79 -7.91 8.03
N GLU A 12 -16.35 -8.36 6.92
CA GLU A 12 -15.73 -8.14 5.61
C GLU A 12 -15.93 -6.68 5.17
N HIS A 13 -14.95 -6.12 4.47
CA HIS A 13 -15.04 -4.82 3.81
C HIS A 13 -15.32 -5.03 2.33
N GLN A 14 -16.48 -4.59 1.89
CA GLN A 14 -16.81 -4.51 0.47
C GLN A 14 -16.21 -3.23 -0.10
N ILE A 15 -15.42 -3.39 -1.16
CA ILE A 15 -14.93 -2.28 -1.98
C ILE A 15 -15.92 -2.12 -3.13
N LEU A 16 -16.49 -0.93 -3.26
CA LEU A 16 -17.46 -0.59 -4.29
C LEU A 16 -16.80 0.26 -5.36
N ASN A 17 -17.22 0.09 -6.61
CA ASN A 17 -16.92 1.05 -7.66
C ASN A 17 -17.84 2.27 -7.48
N PRO A 18 -17.31 3.48 -7.21
CA PRO A 18 -18.13 4.65 -6.94
C PRO A 18 -18.95 5.12 -8.15
N ALA A 19 -18.60 4.70 -9.37
CA ALA A 19 -19.33 5.06 -10.58
C ALA A 19 -20.53 4.15 -10.85
N THR A 20 -20.53 2.91 -10.34
CA THR A 20 -21.57 1.90 -10.63
C THR A 20 -22.27 1.36 -9.40
N GLU A 21 -21.73 1.63 -8.21
CA GLU A 21 -22.15 1.04 -6.92
C GLU A 21 -22.00 -0.50 -6.85
N GLU A 22 -21.32 -1.10 -7.82
CA GLU A 22 -21.08 -2.54 -7.84
C GLU A 22 -19.89 -2.93 -6.95
N VAL A 23 -19.99 -4.08 -6.29
CA VAL A 23 -18.88 -4.64 -5.50
C VAL A 23 -17.79 -5.13 -6.45
N ILE A 24 -16.57 -4.61 -6.26
CA ILE A 24 -15.39 -5.01 -7.05
C ILE A 24 -14.52 -6.03 -6.32
N ALA A 25 -14.51 -6.01 -4.99
CA ALA A 25 -13.77 -6.94 -4.15
C ALA A 25 -14.35 -6.93 -2.72
N THR A 26 -14.09 -8.03 -2.01
CA THR A 26 -14.38 -8.15 -0.59
C THR A 26 -13.09 -8.54 0.13
N VAL A 27 -12.67 -7.75 1.09
CA VAL A 27 -11.43 -7.97 1.85
C VAL A 27 -11.73 -8.15 3.34
N PRO A 28 -11.00 -9.01 4.06
CA PRO A 28 -11.23 -9.18 5.49
C PRO A 28 -10.80 -7.90 6.25
N ALA A 29 -11.59 -7.48 7.24
CA ALA A 29 -11.11 -6.49 8.21
C ALA A 29 -9.99 -7.10 9.07
N ALA A 30 -8.87 -6.37 9.20
CA ALA A 30 -7.79 -6.78 10.08
C ALA A 30 -8.26 -6.83 11.54
N THR A 31 -7.91 -7.90 12.24
CA THR A 31 -8.15 -8.04 13.68
C THR A 31 -7.02 -7.40 14.50
N PRO A 32 -7.23 -7.12 15.79
CA PRO A 32 -6.14 -6.72 16.68
C PRO A 32 -4.98 -7.74 16.71
N GLY A 33 -5.28 -9.04 16.56
CA GLY A 33 -4.27 -10.09 16.46
C GLY A 33 -3.44 -9.99 15.18
N ASP A 34 -4.05 -9.67 14.04
CA ASP A 34 -3.35 -9.48 12.77
C ASP A 34 -2.38 -8.30 12.84
N VAL A 35 -2.83 -7.20 13.47
CA VAL A 35 -2.00 -6.01 13.70
C VAL A 35 -0.81 -6.36 14.61
N ALA A 36 -1.06 -7.04 15.73
CA ALA A 36 0.00 -7.46 16.65
C ALA A 36 1.04 -8.36 15.95
N ALA A 37 0.58 -9.31 15.12
CA ALA A 37 1.45 -10.18 14.33
C ALA A 37 2.25 -9.40 13.27
N ALA A 38 1.63 -8.44 12.59
CA ALA A 38 2.31 -7.59 11.60
C ALA A 38 3.40 -6.72 12.23
N VAL A 39 3.12 -6.11 13.38
CA VAL A 39 4.10 -5.32 14.15
C VAL A 39 5.28 -6.18 14.57
N ALA A 40 5.03 -7.38 15.11
CA ALA A 40 6.10 -8.29 15.53
C ALA A 40 7.05 -8.64 14.37
N ARG A 41 6.50 -8.98 13.19
CA ARG A 41 7.30 -9.26 11.98
C ARG A 41 8.08 -8.02 11.51
N ALA A 42 7.45 -6.85 11.51
CA ALA A 42 8.10 -5.61 11.11
C ALA A 42 9.26 -5.25 12.06
N THR A 43 9.07 -5.39 13.37
CA THR A 43 10.12 -5.17 14.39
C THR A 43 11.31 -6.09 14.19
N GLU A 44 11.07 -7.37 13.89
CA GLU A 44 12.15 -8.32 13.60
C GLU A 44 12.92 -7.95 12.32
N ALA A 45 12.21 -7.69 11.23
CA ALA A 45 12.79 -7.36 9.93
C ALA A 45 13.53 -6.00 9.93
N GLN A 46 13.09 -5.06 10.76
CA GLN A 46 13.66 -3.71 10.86
C GLN A 46 15.17 -3.76 11.18
N ARG A 47 15.62 -4.70 12.02
CA ARG A 47 17.05 -4.84 12.36
C ARG A 47 17.89 -5.20 11.13
N GLY A 48 17.40 -6.14 10.32
CA GLY A 48 18.07 -6.55 9.08
C GLY A 48 18.12 -5.40 8.07
N TRP A 49 16.99 -4.68 7.90
CA TRP A 49 16.92 -3.51 7.03
C TRP A 49 17.87 -2.38 7.44
N ALA A 50 17.91 -2.07 8.75
CA ALA A 50 18.78 -1.03 9.30
C ALA A 50 20.27 -1.37 9.16
N GLY A 51 20.62 -2.65 9.22
CA GLY A 51 22.00 -3.13 9.05
C GLY A 51 22.54 -3.07 7.62
N LEU A 52 21.68 -2.87 6.60
CA LEU A 52 22.13 -2.74 5.21
C LEU A 52 22.96 -1.47 5.00
N ALA A 53 23.93 -1.51 4.08
CA ALA A 53 24.62 -0.30 3.66
C ALA A 53 23.62 0.64 2.95
N PRO A 54 23.79 1.98 3.05
CA PRO A 54 22.91 2.93 2.36
C PRO A 54 22.75 2.67 0.86
N ALA A 55 23.85 2.29 0.17
CA ALA A 55 23.82 1.95 -1.25
C ALA A 55 22.99 0.70 -1.57
N ASP A 56 22.96 -0.28 -0.67
CA ASP A 56 22.15 -1.50 -0.84
C ASP A 56 20.67 -1.20 -0.69
N ARG A 57 20.29 -0.38 0.31
CA ARG A 57 18.90 0.09 0.44
C ARG A 57 18.46 0.89 -0.79
N ALA A 58 19.31 1.80 -1.27
CA ALA A 58 19.03 2.57 -2.48
C ALA A 58 18.80 1.66 -3.70
N ARG A 59 19.63 0.61 -3.87
CA ARG A 59 19.45 -0.36 -4.95
C ARG A 59 18.10 -1.09 -4.85
N LEU A 60 17.66 -1.47 -3.65
CA LEU A 60 16.36 -2.11 -3.44
C LEU A 60 15.20 -1.17 -3.75
N LEU A 61 15.27 0.09 -3.29
CA LEU A 61 14.25 1.10 -3.56
C LEU A 61 14.12 1.42 -5.05
N ARG A 62 15.24 1.56 -5.79
CA ARG A 62 15.21 1.76 -7.26
C ARG A 62 14.64 0.57 -8.00
N ARG A 63 14.93 -0.66 -7.54
CA ARG A 63 14.29 -1.86 -8.11
C ARG A 63 12.78 -1.86 -7.88
N PHE A 64 12.32 -1.37 -6.74
CA PHE A 64 10.89 -1.22 -6.49
C PHE A 64 10.29 -0.12 -7.36
N ALA A 65 10.96 1.04 -7.49
CA ALA A 65 10.53 2.12 -8.37
C ALA A 65 10.34 1.64 -9.82
N ALA A 66 11.29 0.85 -10.36
CA ALA A 66 11.16 0.26 -11.69
C ALA A 66 9.93 -0.65 -11.82
N VAL A 67 9.63 -1.48 -10.81
CA VAL A 67 8.41 -2.31 -10.81
C VAL A 67 7.14 -1.46 -10.75
N VAL A 68 7.13 -0.36 -9.99
CA VAL A 68 5.98 0.57 -9.99
C VAL A 68 5.81 1.20 -11.38
N ASP A 69 6.90 1.61 -12.01
CA ASP A 69 6.89 2.21 -13.36
C ASP A 69 6.31 1.26 -14.41
N ASP A 70 6.73 0.00 -14.39
CA ASP A 70 6.25 -1.07 -15.28
C ASP A 70 4.74 -1.36 -15.13
N HIS A 71 4.14 -0.96 -14.00
CA HIS A 71 2.75 -1.25 -13.63
C HIS A 71 1.86 0.00 -13.47
N ILE A 72 2.29 1.19 -13.94
CA ILE A 72 1.52 2.45 -13.80
C ILE A 72 0.08 2.32 -14.29
N GLU A 73 -0.15 1.69 -15.45
CA GLU A 73 -1.50 1.57 -16.01
C GLU A 73 -2.39 0.64 -15.18
N GLU A 74 -1.82 -0.43 -14.62
CA GLU A 74 -2.56 -1.34 -13.74
C GLU A 74 -2.95 -0.64 -12.44
N LEU A 75 -2.00 0.05 -11.80
CA LEU A 75 -2.23 0.81 -10.58
C LEU A 75 -3.25 1.94 -10.79
N ALA A 76 -3.15 2.65 -11.91
CA ALA A 76 -4.10 3.70 -12.24
C ALA A 76 -5.51 3.15 -12.50
N ALA A 77 -5.64 2.00 -13.16
CA ALA A 77 -6.93 1.36 -13.39
C ALA A 77 -7.58 0.87 -12.07
N LEU A 78 -6.77 0.39 -11.13
CA LEU A 78 -7.24 0.07 -9.78
C LEU A 78 -7.77 1.33 -9.10
N GLU A 79 -6.99 2.41 -9.06
CA GLU A 79 -7.41 3.64 -8.36
C GLU A 79 -8.67 4.27 -8.95
N VAL A 80 -8.82 4.27 -10.28
CA VAL A 80 -10.06 4.70 -10.94
C VAL A 80 -11.24 3.85 -10.49
N ARG A 81 -11.06 2.54 -10.39
CA ARG A 81 -12.14 1.61 -10.05
C ARG A 81 -12.49 1.65 -8.56
N GLU A 82 -11.53 1.90 -7.68
CA GLU A 82 -11.71 1.88 -6.22
C GLU A 82 -12.11 3.25 -5.66
N ALA A 83 -11.49 4.33 -6.16
CA ALA A 83 -11.65 5.68 -5.62
C ALA A 83 -12.38 6.64 -6.59
N GLY A 84 -12.51 6.29 -7.87
CA GLY A 84 -13.23 7.11 -8.85
C GLY A 84 -12.43 8.28 -9.42
N HIS A 85 -11.11 8.33 -9.20
CA HIS A 85 -10.26 9.38 -9.76
C HIS A 85 -10.32 9.40 -11.30
N PRO A 86 -10.21 10.58 -11.96
CA PRO A 86 -9.96 10.62 -13.39
C PRO A 86 -8.65 9.90 -13.72
N ILE A 87 -8.61 9.13 -14.82
CA ILE A 87 -7.44 8.31 -15.20
C ILE A 87 -6.12 9.10 -15.28
N GLY A 88 -6.18 10.38 -15.68
CA GLY A 88 -5.00 11.25 -15.69
C GLY A 88 -4.42 11.50 -14.30
N ASN A 89 -5.28 11.70 -13.29
CA ASN A 89 -4.86 11.87 -11.90
C ASN A 89 -4.28 10.56 -11.35
N ALA A 90 -4.97 9.44 -11.57
CA ALA A 90 -4.54 8.12 -11.10
C ALA A 90 -3.16 7.71 -11.67
N ARG A 91 -2.89 7.99 -12.96
CA ARG A 91 -1.56 7.78 -13.57
C ARG A 91 -0.49 8.65 -12.93
N TRP A 92 -0.82 9.91 -12.66
CA TRP A 92 0.10 10.83 -12.00
C TRP A 92 0.42 10.35 -10.57
N GLU A 93 -0.57 9.92 -9.80
CA GLU A 93 -0.39 9.39 -8.44
C GLU A 93 0.52 8.14 -8.45
N ALA A 94 0.29 7.20 -9.37
CA ALA A 94 1.14 6.02 -9.53
C ALA A 94 2.60 6.39 -9.90
N GLY A 95 2.77 7.33 -10.84
CA GLY A 95 4.11 7.86 -11.19
C GLY A 95 4.80 8.55 -10.01
N ASN A 96 4.05 9.28 -9.18
CA ASN A 96 4.58 9.95 -8.00
C ASN A 96 5.10 8.96 -6.94
N VAL A 97 4.56 7.73 -6.87
CA VAL A 97 5.10 6.67 -6.01
C VAL A 97 6.51 6.26 -6.46
N ARG A 98 6.71 6.03 -7.77
CA ARG A 98 8.05 5.75 -8.34
C ARG A 98 9.02 6.89 -8.00
N ASP A 99 8.61 8.14 -8.22
CA ASP A 99 9.46 9.31 -8.00
C ASP A 99 9.86 9.47 -6.53
N LEU A 100 8.93 9.19 -5.59
CA LEU A 100 9.22 9.18 -4.16
C LEU A 100 10.23 8.08 -3.78
N LEU A 101 10.11 6.89 -4.36
CA LEU A 101 11.04 5.78 -4.13
C LEU A 101 12.45 6.13 -4.62
N ASP A 102 12.56 6.76 -5.79
CA ASP A 102 13.84 7.22 -6.33
C ASP A 102 14.46 8.35 -5.50
N TYR A 103 13.64 9.31 -5.04
CA TYR A 103 14.07 10.34 -4.11
C TYR A 103 14.60 9.74 -2.79
N ALA A 104 13.86 8.80 -2.20
CA ALA A 104 14.29 8.08 -0.99
C ALA A 104 15.56 7.24 -1.22
N ALA A 105 15.84 6.83 -2.45
CA ALA A 105 17.08 6.17 -2.87
C ALA A 105 18.25 7.15 -3.15
N GLY A 106 18.08 8.44 -2.83
CA GLY A 106 19.07 9.50 -3.04
C GLY A 106 19.12 10.04 -4.47
N GLY A 107 18.12 9.75 -5.31
CA GLY A 107 17.93 10.40 -6.60
C GLY A 107 17.53 11.87 -6.42
N ARG A 108 17.89 12.74 -7.38
CA ARG A 108 17.27 14.06 -7.47
C ARG A 108 15.93 13.87 -8.17
N SER A 109 14.83 14.27 -7.53
CA SER A 109 13.55 14.43 -8.23
C SER A 109 13.77 15.39 -9.39
N GLY A 110 13.59 14.91 -10.62
CA GLY A 110 13.74 15.67 -11.86
C GLY A 110 12.51 16.49 -12.18
#